data_AF-A0A2H6F6H4-F1
#
_entry.id   AF-A0A2H6F6H4-F1
#
_cell.length_a   1.000
_cell.length_b   1.000
_cell.length_c   1.000
_cell.angle_alpha   90.00
_cell.angle_beta   90.00
_cell.angle_gamma   90.00
#
_symmetry.space_group_name_H-M   'P 1'
#
loop_
_entity.id
_entity.type
_entity.pdbx_description
1 polymer ?
#
loop_
_entity_poly.entity_id
_entity_poly.type
_entity_poly.pdbx_seq_one_letter_code
_entity_poly.pdbx_strand_id
1 'polypeptide(L)'
;MQWKQTSEIILTFFVLLLSLVFIIPGFTEAALLPEEIVVLVNSGSPESMNIGKLYMELRKVPVTHLIEVSVTTDERISRRDYDELIAEPVRKAVGELYDKGENIRCIVTTYGIPLRIRAVKALIVPEDEINRYGRMKKQKKEKLSELKKRRKENKHLDKDLNRDIKRLSAEISKLNMKLGYLRGTDTVAAVDSELTLVLMPDYGLAGWQPNPEFIYNRKKVLSHFKWVNQLY
;
A
#
# COMPACT_ATOMS: atom_id res chain seq x y z
N MET A 1 -32.06 51.60 38.88
CA MET A 1 -31.45 51.66 37.52
C MET A 1 -30.13 50.89 37.45
N GLN A 2 -29.23 51.01 38.44
CA GLN A 2 -27.92 50.33 38.49
C GLN A 2 -27.94 48.79 38.56
N TRP A 3 -28.98 48.18 39.14
CA TRP A 3 -29.12 46.72 39.25
C TRP A 3 -29.42 46.00 37.93
N LYS A 4 -30.18 46.64 37.02
CA LYS A 4 -30.46 46.05 35.70
C LYS A 4 -29.20 46.02 34.83
N GLN A 5 -28.42 47.10 34.89
CA GLN A 5 -27.18 47.24 34.12
C GLN A 5 -26.10 46.26 34.57
N THR A 6 -25.96 46.03 35.88
CA THR A 6 -25.02 45.04 36.43
C THR A 6 -25.42 43.61 36.07
N SER A 7 -26.72 43.27 36.09
CA SER A 7 -27.19 41.95 35.66
C SER A 7 -26.96 41.69 34.16
N GLU A 8 -27.10 42.70 33.30
CA GLU A 8 -26.85 42.55 31.86
C GLU A 8 -25.36 42.39 31.55
N ILE A 9 -24.47 43.08 32.27
CA ILE A 9 -23.02 42.92 32.14
C ILE A 9 -22.58 41.51 32.59
N ILE A 10 -23.14 40.99 33.69
CA ILE A 10 -22.83 39.63 34.16
C ILE A 10 -23.34 38.59 33.18
N LEU A 11 -24.57 38.76 32.66
CA LEU A 11 -25.14 37.85 31.67
C LEU A 11 -24.34 37.84 30.36
N THR A 12 -23.98 39.02 29.85
CA THR A 12 -23.17 39.13 28.62
C THR A 12 -21.78 38.54 28.80
N PHE A 13 -21.14 38.76 29.96
CA PHE A 13 -19.86 38.12 30.29
C PHE A 13 -19.99 36.59 30.34
N PHE A 14 -21.05 36.06 30.95
CA PHE A 14 -21.28 34.61 31.02
C PHE A 14 -21.56 34.00 29.65
N VAL A 15 -22.30 34.70 28.78
CA VAL A 15 -22.57 34.27 27.40
C VAL A 15 -21.29 34.32 26.55
N LEU A 16 -20.44 35.34 26.72
CA LEU A 16 -19.12 35.42 26.07
C LEU A 16 -18.17 34.33 26.56
N LEU A 17 -18.19 34.00 27.85
CA LEU A 17 -17.40 32.92 28.42
C LEU A 17 -17.86 31.55 27.86
N LEU A 18 -19.17 31.31 27.79
CA LEU A 18 -19.73 30.08 27.25
C LEU A 18 -19.48 29.95 25.74
N SER A 19 -19.53 31.05 24.98
CA SER A 19 -19.24 31.01 23.55
C SER A 19 -17.76 30.74 23.27
N LEU A 20 -16.85 31.17 24.15
CA LEU A 20 -15.42 30.87 24.04
C LEU A 20 -15.13 29.35 24.14
N VAL A 21 -15.91 28.61 24.93
CA VAL A 21 -15.80 27.14 25.06
C VAL A 21 -16.19 26.41 23.76
N PHE A 22 -17.12 26.97 22.98
CA PHE A 22 -17.53 26.42 21.68
C PHE A 22 -16.59 26.77 20.52
N ILE A 23 -15.64 27.69 20.71
CA ILE A 23 -14.66 28.09 19.69
C ILE A 23 -13.37 27.26 19.77
N ILE A 24 -13.18 26.43 20.80
CA ILE A 24 -12.05 25.51 20.85
C ILE A 24 -12.25 24.50 19.70
N PRO A 25 -11.44 24.56 18.61
CA PRO A 25 -11.53 23.53 17.60
C PRO A 25 -11.22 22.22 18.30
N GLY A 26 -12.13 21.25 18.24
CA GLY A 26 -11.84 19.91 18.72
C GLY A 26 -10.58 19.45 18.01
N PHE A 27 -9.48 19.30 18.76
CA PHE A 27 -8.26 18.76 18.23
C PHE A 27 -8.60 17.34 17.77
N THR A 28 -8.84 17.17 16.47
CA THR A 28 -8.78 15.87 15.84
C THR A 28 -7.30 15.50 15.83
N GLU A 29 -6.79 15.01 16.96
CA GLU A 29 -5.44 14.47 17.05
C GLU A 29 -5.42 13.18 16.22
N ALA A 30 -5.12 13.35 14.93
CA ALA A 30 -4.75 12.26 14.04
C ALA A 30 -3.25 11.93 14.18
N ALA A 31 -2.61 12.36 15.27
CA ALA A 31 -1.23 12.03 15.58
C ALA A 31 -1.14 10.56 16.03
N LEU A 32 -0.08 9.87 15.60
CA LEU A 32 0.22 8.53 16.09
C LEU A 32 0.76 8.62 17.52
N LEU A 33 0.15 7.89 18.43
CA LEU A 33 0.67 7.71 19.78
C LEU A 33 1.79 6.66 19.77
N PRO A 34 2.77 6.73 20.70
CA PRO A 34 3.84 5.74 20.79
C PRO A 34 3.34 4.29 20.90
N GLU A 35 2.22 4.10 21.59
CA GLU A 35 1.56 2.80 21.80
C GLU A 35 0.84 2.29 20.54
N GLU A 36 0.68 3.12 19.52
CA GLU A 36 0.08 2.72 18.24
C GLU A 36 1.14 2.30 17.19
N ILE A 37 2.42 2.27 17.58
CA ILE A 37 3.57 2.03 16.70
C ILE A 37 4.24 0.71 17.08
N VAL A 38 4.52 -0.13 16.08
CA VAL A 38 5.47 -1.24 16.18
C VAL A 38 6.69 -0.98 15.32
N VAL A 39 7.86 -1.41 15.79
CA VAL A 39 9.14 -1.24 15.07
C VAL A 39 9.64 -2.61 14.62
N LEU A 40 9.76 -2.78 13.30
CA LEU A 40 10.26 -4.00 12.67
C LEU A 40 11.74 -3.85 12.31
N VAL A 41 12.56 -4.72 12.87
CA VAL A 41 14.02 -4.73 12.70
C VAL A 41 14.51 -6.07 12.17
N ASN A 42 15.58 -6.04 11.37
CA ASN A 42 16.31 -7.22 10.93
C ASN A 42 17.44 -7.53 11.93
N SER A 43 17.30 -8.63 12.69
CA SER A 43 18.34 -9.09 13.61
C SER A 43 19.63 -9.55 12.91
N GLY A 44 19.56 -9.82 11.60
CA GLY A 44 20.72 -10.06 10.74
C GLY A 44 21.55 -8.80 10.40
N SER A 45 21.07 -7.60 10.73
CA SER A 45 21.81 -6.33 10.57
C SER A 45 21.93 -5.61 11.92
N PRO A 46 23.15 -5.49 12.48
CA PRO A 46 23.39 -4.70 13.69
C PRO A 46 22.92 -3.23 13.55
N GLU A 47 23.03 -2.65 12.36
CA GLU A 47 22.59 -1.29 12.06
C GLU A 47 21.06 -1.17 12.16
N SER A 48 20.33 -2.15 11.63
CA SER A 48 18.87 -2.25 11.77
C SER A 48 18.45 -2.22 13.24
N MET A 49 19.09 -3.05 14.06
CA MET A 49 18.82 -3.17 15.49
C MET A 49 19.10 -1.86 16.23
N ASN A 50 20.25 -1.24 15.96
CA ASN A 50 20.66 0.01 16.61
C ASN A 50 19.71 1.16 16.27
N ILE A 51 19.35 1.32 14.99
CA ILE A 51 18.41 2.36 14.55
C ILE A 51 17.02 2.13 15.12
N GLY A 52 16.55 0.88 15.15
CA GLY A 52 15.24 0.55 15.72
C GLY A 52 15.14 0.90 17.19
N LYS A 53 16.12 0.47 17.99
CA LYS A 53 16.16 0.79 19.44
C LYS A 53 16.26 2.30 19.68
N LEU A 54 17.10 3.00 18.92
CA LEU A 54 17.21 4.46 19.00
C LEU A 54 15.88 5.14 18.65
N TYR A 55 15.18 4.68 17.60
CA TYR A 55 13.87 5.22 17.23
C TYR A 55 12.86 5.04 18.35
N MET A 56 12.81 3.85 18.96
CA MET A 56 11.91 3.56 20.07
C MET A 56 12.19 4.47 21.27
N GLU A 57 13.45 4.69 21.63
CA GLU A 57 13.83 5.60 22.72
C GLU A 57 13.37 7.03 22.44
N LEU A 58 13.70 7.57 21.26
CA LEU A 58 13.37 8.94 20.88
C LEU A 58 11.86 9.19 20.76
N ARG A 59 11.10 8.16 20.36
CA ARG A 59 9.65 8.23 20.17
C ARG A 59 8.84 7.67 21.34
N LYS A 60 9.52 7.18 22.39
CA LYS A 60 8.92 6.54 23.57
C LYS A 60 8.03 5.35 23.23
N VAL A 61 8.36 4.62 22.16
CA VAL A 61 7.62 3.41 21.76
C VAL A 61 7.88 2.33 22.82
N PRO A 62 6.84 1.64 23.32
CA PRO A 62 7.02 0.58 24.31
C PRO A 62 7.96 -0.52 23.83
N VAL A 63 8.84 -1.01 24.71
CA VAL A 63 9.83 -2.06 24.37
C VAL A 63 9.20 -3.35 23.88
N THR A 64 7.94 -3.62 24.26
CA THR A 64 7.14 -4.76 23.82
C THR A 64 6.74 -4.68 22.34
N HIS A 65 6.89 -3.52 21.70
CA HIS A 65 6.48 -3.28 20.30
C HIS A 65 7.64 -3.46 19.31
N LEU A 66 8.76 -4.04 19.76
CA LEU A 66 9.86 -4.41 18.91
C LEU A 66 9.60 -5.79 18.29
N ILE A 67 9.60 -5.86 16.97
CA ILE A 67 9.50 -7.11 16.22
C ILE A 67 10.85 -7.35 15.55
N GLU A 68 11.51 -8.43 15.94
CA GLU A 68 12.78 -8.85 15.36
C GLU A 68 12.55 -9.97 14.35
N VAL A 69 13.04 -9.79 13.11
CA VAL A 69 13.03 -10.82 12.07
C VAL A 69 14.45 -11.13 11.62
N SER A 70 14.74 -12.39 11.29
CA SER A 70 16.04 -12.78 10.76
C SER A 70 15.90 -13.03 9.26
N VAL A 71 16.30 -12.05 8.45
CA VAL A 71 16.16 -12.07 6.99
C VAL A 71 17.42 -11.60 6.30
N THR A 72 17.49 -11.83 4.98
CA THR A 72 18.58 -11.28 4.15
C THR A 72 18.70 -9.76 4.31
N THR A 73 19.93 -9.25 4.26
CA THR A 73 20.22 -7.82 4.17
C THR A 73 20.12 -7.30 2.73
N ASP A 74 19.91 -8.18 1.76
CA ASP A 74 19.65 -7.78 0.37
C ASP A 74 18.32 -7.01 0.27
N GLU A 75 18.27 -6.03 -0.62
CA GLU A 75 17.03 -5.29 -0.89
C GLU A 75 15.91 -6.16 -1.46
N ARG A 76 16.20 -7.39 -1.89
CA ARG A 76 15.26 -8.31 -2.54
C ARG A 76 15.11 -9.58 -1.73
N ILE A 77 13.87 -9.97 -1.46
CA ILE A 77 13.50 -11.21 -0.78
C ILE A 77 12.59 -12.07 -1.67
N SER A 78 12.60 -13.39 -1.51
CA SER A 78 11.63 -14.26 -2.18
C SER A 78 10.24 -14.09 -1.55
N ARG A 79 9.17 -14.45 -2.28
CA ARG A 79 7.82 -14.42 -1.71
C ARG A 79 7.71 -15.34 -0.49
N ARG A 80 8.21 -16.57 -0.61
CA ARG A 80 8.20 -17.56 0.47
C ARG A 80 8.90 -17.02 1.72
N ASP A 81 10.11 -16.51 1.58
CA ASP A 81 10.88 -15.99 2.72
C ASP A 81 10.20 -14.75 3.32
N TYR A 82 9.56 -13.90 2.51
CA TYR A 82 8.75 -12.81 3.04
C TYR A 82 7.57 -13.35 3.87
N ASP A 83 6.83 -14.32 3.34
CA ASP A 83 5.64 -14.85 4.01
C ASP A 83 6.01 -15.53 5.35
N GLU A 84 7.05 -16.36 5.34
CA GLU A 84 7.51 -17.14 6.49
C GLU A 84 8.32 -16.33 7.51
N LEU A 85 9.23 -15.46 7.04
CA LEU A 85 10.21 -14.80 7.92
C LEU A 85 9.83 -13.36 8.28
N ILE A 86 8.87 -12.74 7.58
CA ILE A 86 8.41 -11.37 7.88
C ILE A 86 6.91 -11.37 8.19
N ALA A 87 6.06 -11.78 7.24
CA ALA A 87 4.63 -11.60 7.36
C ALA A 87 4.05 -12.41 8.53
N GLU A 88 4.39 -13.69 8.66
CA GLU A 88 3.91 -14.53 9.75
C GLU A 88 4.36 -14.04 11.14
N PRO A 89 5.66 -13.74 11.40
CA PRO A 89 6.09 -13.13 12.65
C PRO A 89 5.39 -11.81 12.97
N VAL A 90 5.19 -10.95 11.96
CA VAL A 90 4.48 -9.68 12.13
C VAL A 90 3.01 -9.91 12.49
N ARG A 91 2.30 -10.81 11.79
CA ARG A 91 0.90 -11.15 12.12
C ARG A 91 0.78 -11.65 13.54
N LYS A 92 1.68 -12.54 13.95
CA LYS A 92 1.68 -13.12 15.29
C LYS A 92 1.91 -12.04 16.35
N ALA A 93 2.97 -11.24 16.21
CA ALA A 93 3.30 -10.20 17.16
C ALA A 93 2.21 -9.14 17.29
N VAL A 94 1.67 -8.66 16.17
CA VAL A 94 0.58 -7.67 16.19
C VAL A 94 -0.71 -8.28 16.75
N GLY A 95 -1.02 -9.54 16.42
CA GLY A 95 -2.15 -10.27 17.00
C GLY A 95 -2.05 -10.38 18.53
N GLU A 96 -0.87 -10.72 19.06
CA GLU A 96 -0.63 -10.78 20.50
C GLU A 96 -0.79 -9.41 21.20
N LEU A 97 -0.48 -8.31 20.51
CA LEU A 97 -0.71 -6.95 21.04
C LEU A 97 -2.21 -6.60 21.02
N TYR A 98 -2.93 -6.98 19.96
CA TYR A 98 -4.39 -6.83 19.91
C TYR A 98 -5.11 -7.63 21.01
N ASP A 99 -4.66 -8.85 21.29
CA ASP A 99 -5.20 -9.67 22.38
C ASP A 99 -5.00 -9.04 23.76
N LYS A 100 -3.98 -8.19 23.91
CA LYS A 100 -3.71 -7.38 25.13
C LYS A 100 -4.50 -6.06 25.16
N GLY A 101 -5.30 -5.79 24.14
CA GLY A 101 -6.12 -4.58 24.03
C GLY A 101 -5.39 -3.36 23.46
N GLU A 102 -4.21 -3.55 22.87
CA GLU A 102 -3.48 -2.47 22.22
C GLU A 102 -4.00 -2.22 20.79
N ASN A 103 -3.74 -1.02 20.25
CA ASN A 103 -4.22 -0.64 18.92
C ASN A 103 -3.06 -0.15 18.03
N ILE A 104 -2.40 -1.09 17.38
CA ILE A 104 -1.34 -0.82 16.42
C ILE A 104 -1.92 -0.24 15.11
N ARG A 105 -1.41 0.93 14.72
CA ARG A 105 -1.79 1.67 13.50
C ARG A 105 -0.62 1.91 12.55
N CYS A 106 0.61 1.69 13.00
CA CYS A 106 1.81 1.96 12.20
C CYS A 106 2.88 0.89 12.44
N ILE A 107 3.46 0.40 11.35
CA ILE A 107 4.66 -0.44 11.37
C ILE A 107 5.81 0.41 10.83
N VAL A 108 6.83 0.62 11.64
CA VAL A 108 8.06 1.32 11.26
C VAL A 108 9.10 0.28 10.90
N THR A 109 9.52 0.25 9.63
CA THR A 109 10.63 -0.59 9.17
C THR A 109 11.96 0.17 9.29
N THR A 110 13.01 -0.50 9.70
CA THR A 110 14.37 0.08 9.71
C THR A 110 15.19 -0.33 8.51
N TYR A 111 16.35 0.31 8.34
CA TYR A 111 17.39 -0.16 7.41
C TYR A 111 17.71 -1.65 7.66
N GLY A 112 18.03 -2.40 6.62
CA GLY A 112 18.30 -3.84 6.72
C GLY A 112 17.07 -4.73 6.50
N ILE A 113 15.86 -4.18 6.49
CA ILE A 113 14.66 -4.88 6.00
C ILE A 113 14.63 -4.83 4.46
N PRO A 114 14.35 -5.94 3.77
CA PRO A 114 14.22 -5.96 2.31
C PRO A 114 13.17 -4.96 1.81
N LEU A 115 13.40 -4.39 0.62
CA LEU A 115 12.49 -3.40 0.02
C LEU A 115 11.52 -4.01 -0.98
N ARG A 116 11.91 -5.14 -1.61
CA ARG A 116 11.19 -5.70 -2.76
C ARG A 116 11.03 -7.22 -2.68
N ILE A 117 9.82 -7.68 -2.92
CA ILE A 117 9.48 -9.10 -3.05
C ILE A 117 9.61 -9.52 -4.51
N ARG A 118 10.29 -10.64 -4.76
CA ARG A 118 10.49 -11.18 -6.11
C ARG A 118 9.20 -11.76 -6.68
N ALA A 119 9.13 -11.75 -8.01
CA ALA A 119 8.02 -12.35 -8.76
C ALA A 119 7.83 -13.83 -8.42
N VAL A 120 6.58 -14.24 -8.25
CA VAL A 120 6.18 -15.64 -8.17
C VAL A 120 5.82 -16.11 -9.57
N LYS A 121 6.60 -17.05 -10.11
CA LYS A 121 6.28 -17.71 -11.38
C LYS A 121 5.26 -18.83 -11.12
N ALA A 122 4.25 -18.96 -11.98
CA ALA A 122 3.36 -20.11 -11.93
C ALA A 122 4.16 -21.42 -12.11
N LEU A 123 3.75 -22.49 -11.41
CA LEU A 123 4.44 -23.79 -11.47
C LEU A 123 4.45 -24.39 -12.88
N ILE A 124 3.38 -24.16 -13.64
CA ILE A 124 3.24 -24.60 -15.02
C ILE A 124 3.10 -23.35 -15.88
N VAL A 125 4.08 -23.14 -16.78
CA VAL A 125 4.06 -22.03 -17.71
C VAL A 125 4.09 -22.59 -19.13
N PRO A 126 3.03 -22.37 -19.93
CA PRO A 126 3.05 -22.74 -21.34
C PRO A 126 4.01 -21.79 -22.08
N GLU A 127 5.27 -22.21 -22.22
CA GLU A 127 6.34 -21.42 -22.84
C GLU A 127 6.02 -21.09 -24.30
N ASP A 128 5.28 -21.97 -24.98
CA ASP A 128 4.72 -21.75 -26.30
C ASP A 128 3.75 -20.55 -26.34
N GLU A 129 2.89 -20.40 -25.33
CA GLU A 129 2.00 -19.24 -25.20
C GLU A 129 2.79 -17.95 -24.96
N ILE A 130 3.80 -17.97 -24.07
CA ILE A 130 4.67 -16.82 -23.83
C ILE A 130 5.34 -16.39 -25.13
N ASN A 131 5.87 -17.34 -25.89
CA ASN A 131 6.52 -17.09 -27.17
C ASN A 131 5.54 -16.57 -28.23
N ARG A 132 4.33 -17.12 -28.28
CA ARG A 132 3.25 -16.63 -29.17
C ARG A 132 2.90 -15.18 -28.86
N TYR A 133 2.58 -14.85 -27.61
CA TYR A 133 2.23 -13.48 -27.22
C TYR A 133 3.42 -12.52 -27.33
N GLY A 134 4.64 -13.01 -27.07
CA GLY A 134 5.89 -12.27 -27.29
C GLY A 134 6.08 -11.84 -28.74
N ARG A 135 5.87 -12.77 -29.69
CA ARG A 135 5.92 -12.47 -31.14
C ARG A 135 4.85 -11.47 -31.55
N MET A 136 3.60 -11.65 -31.11
CA MET A 136 2.49 -10.72 -31.41
C MET A 136 2.79 -9.31 -30.88
N LYS A 137 3.36 -9.20 -29.67
CA LYS A 137 3.75 -7.91 -29.08
C LYS A 137 4.84 -7.23 -29.90
N LYS A 138 5.85 -7.99 -30.35
CA LYS A 138 6.95 -7.47 -31.18
C LYS A 138 6.41 -6.87 -32.48
N GLN A 139 5.60 -7.64 -33.23
CA GLN A 139 4.98 -7.19 -34.48
C GLN A 139 4.13 -5.92 -34.29
N LYS A 140 3.30 -5.87 -33.25
CA LYS A 140 2.48 -4.68 -32.98
C LYS A 140 3.31 -3.46 -32.57
N LYS A 141 4.40 -3.66 -31.82
CA LYS A 141 5.31 -2.57 -31.40
C LYS A 141 6.06 -1.98 -32.60
N GLU A 142 6.49 -2.83 -33.53
CA GLU A 142 7.09 -2.41 -34.81
C GLU A 142 6.11 -1.55 -35.61
N LYS A 143 4.88 -2.05 -35.83
CA LYS A 143 3.83 -1.29 -36.52
C LYS A 143 3.47 0.03 -35.81
N LEU A 144 3.39 0.03 -34.47
CA LEU A 144 3.16 1.25 -33.70
C LEU A 144 4.30 2.27 -33.90
N SER A 145 5.55 1.81 -33.98
CA SER A 145 6.70 2.68 -34.21
C SER A 145 6.67 3.32 -35.59
N GLU A 146 6.27 2.57 -36.62
CA GLU A 146 6.10 3.06 -37.99
C GLU A 146 5.01 4.12 -38.08
N LEU A 147 3.83 3.86 -37.50
CA LEU A 147 2.73 4.84 -37.48
C LEU A 147 3.10 6.11 -36.70
N LYS A 148 3.87 5.99 -35.61
CA LYS A 148 4.38 7.16 -34.85
C LYS A 148 5.37 7.99 -35.67
N LYS A 149 6.22 7.37 -36.49
CA LYS A 149 7.12 8.07 -37.42
C LYS A 149 6.32 8.81 -38.49
N ARG A 150 5.38 8.13 -39.15
CA ARG A 150 4.48 8.72 -40.15
C ARG A 150 3.69 9.91 -39.60
N ARG A 151 3.24 9.85 -38.35
CA ARG A 151 2.58 10.97 -37.66
C ARG A 151 3.51 12.17 -37.43
N LYS A 152 4.81 11.93 -37.21
CA LYS A 152 5.80 13.01 -37.02
C LYS A 152 6.13 13.71 -38.33
N GLU A 153 6.16 12.95 -39.42
CA GLU A 153 6.43 13.44 -40.78
C GLU A 153 5.23 14.19 -41.37
N ASN A 154 4.01 13.67 -41.17
CA ASN A 154 2.77 14.32 -41.59
C ASN A 154 2.10 15.04 -40.42
N LYS A 155 2.39 16.35 -40.27
CA LYS A 155 1.81 17.21 -39.20
C LYS A 155 0.33 17.54 -39.40
N HIS A 156 -0.28 17.15 -40.52
CA HIS A 156 -1.71 17.34 -40.74
C HIS A 156 -2.53 16.41 -39.83
N LEU A 157 -3.67 16.88 -39.32
CA LEU A 157 -4.50 16.11 -38.39
C LEU A 157 -5.20 14.95 -39.12
N ASP A 158 -4.54 13.79 -39.18
CA ASP A 158 -5.14 12.54 -39.64
C ASP A 158 -5.81 11.81 -38.47
N LYS A 159 -7.15 11.84 -38.47
CA LYS A 159 -7.98 11.21 -37.43
C LYS A 159 -7.85 9.68 -37.44
N ASP A 160 -7.61 9.08 -38.60
CA ASP A 160 -7.54 7.63 -38.79
C ASP A 160 -6.21 7.09 -38.27
N LEU A 161 -5.11 7.78 -38.60
CA LEU A 161 -3.79 7.47 -38.06
C LEU A 161 -3.77 7.52 -36.52
N ASN A 162 -4.39 8.55 -35.94
CA ASN A 162 -4.47 8.69 -34.48
C ASN A 162 -5.31 7.59 -33.82
N ARG A 163 -6.42 7.19 -34.46
CA ARG A 163 -7.26 6.08 -34.03
C ARG A 163 -6.49 4.75 -34.05
N ASP A 164 -5.73 4.50 -35.10
CA ASP A 164 -4.90 3.28 -35.23
C ASP A 164 -3.77 3.22 -34.21
N ILE A 165 -3.09 4.35 -33.95
CA ILE A 165 -2.08 4.47 -32.89
C ILE A 165 -2.69 4.14 -31.52
N LYS A 166 -3.87 4.70 -31.22
CA LYS A 166 -4.59 4.45 -29.96
C LYS A 166 -4.98 2.98 -29.83
N ARG A 167 -5.51 2.37 -30.89
CA ARG A 167 -5.89 0.94 -30.93
C ARG A 167 -4.68 0.03 -30.69
N LEU A 168 -3.59 0.23 -31.42
CA LEU A 168 -2.36 -0.57 -31.24
C LEU A 168 -1.75 -0.41 -29.85
N SER A 169 -1.77 0.81 -29.31
CA SER A 169 -1.32 1.08 -27.94
C SER A 169 -2.14 0.28 -26.92
N ALA A 170 -3.47 0.23 -27.08
CA ALA A 170 -4.35 -0.55 -26.21
C ALA A 170 -4.11 -2.07 -26.36
N GLU A 171 -3.93 -2.58 -27.57
CA GLU A 171 -3.62 -3.99 -27.82
C GLU A 171 -2.27 -4.42 -27.22
N ILE A 172 -1.23 -3.57 -27.34
CA ILE A 172 0.07 -3.80 -26.71
C ILE A 172 -0.08 -3.81 -25.19
N SER A 173 -0.91 -2.94 -24.63
CA SER A 173 -1.20 -2.93 -23.19
C SER A 173 -1.83 -4.26 -22.73
N LYS A 174 -2.83 -4.77 -23.48
CA LYS A 174 -3.44 -6.08 -23.20
C LYS A 174 -2.43 -7.23 -23.28
N LEU A 175 -1.55 -7.22 -24.28
CA LEU A 175 -0.49 -8.21 -24.41
C LEU A 175 0.54 -8.12 -23.27
N ASN A 176 0.86 -6.91 -22.81
CA ASN A 176 1.72 -6.72 -21.64
C ASN A 176 1.09 -7.31 -20.38
N MET A 177 -0.20 -7.09 -20.14
CA MET A 177 -0.90 -7.70 -19.00
C MET A 177 -0.87 -9.23 -19.09
N LYS A 178 -1.21 -9.82 -20.25
CA LYS A 178 -1.21 -11.28 -20.42
C LYS A 178 0.18 -11.88 -20.23
N LEU A 179 1.22 -11.26 -20.82
CA LEU A 179 2.60 -11.69 -20.62
C LEU A 179 3.07 -11.49 -19.18
N GLY A 180 2.59 -10.43 -18.51
CA GLY A 180 2.87 -10.15 -17.10
C GLY A 180 2.40 -11.29 -16.22
N TYR A 181 1.12 -11.63 -16.35
CA TYR A 181 0.47 -12.74 -15.66
C TYR A 181 1.17 -14.08 -15.93
N LEU A 182 1.43 -14.41 -17.20
CA LEU A 182 2.09 -15.68 -17.57
C LEU A 182 3.50 -15.80 -17.00
N ARG A 183 4.21 -14.68 -16.83
CA ARG A 183 5.58 -14.65 -16.28
C ARG A 183 5.59 -14.44 -14.77
N GLY A 184 4.46 -14.10 -14.17
CA GLY A 184 4.36 -13.67 -12.78
C GLY A 184 5.01 -12.31 -12.50
N THR A 185 5.43 -11.55 -13.52
CA THR A 185 6.14 -10.27 -13.29
C THR A 185 5.24 -9.19 -12.70
N ASP A 186 3.93 -9.38 -12.78
CA ASP A 186 2.90 -8.56 -12.14
C ASP A 186 2.65 -8.91 -10.67
N THR A 187 3.35 -9.92 -10.12
CA THR A 187 3.30 -10.29 -8.68
C THR A 187 4.43 -9.71 -7.85
N VAL A 188 5.30 -8.93 -8.49
CA VAL A 188 6.37 -8.20 -7.81
C VAL A 188 5.76 -7.12 -6.94
N ALA A 189 6.17 -7.09 -5.69
CA ALA A 189 5.63 -6.14 -4.71
C ALA A 189 6.74 -5.43 -3.95
N ALA A 190 6.39 -4.28 -3.37
CA ALA A 190 7.21 -3.61 -2.38
C ALA A 190 6.82 -4.12 -0.99
N VAL A 191 7.81 -4.32 -0.12
CA VAL A 191 7.60 -4.92 1.21
C VAL A 191 6.68 -4.06 2.08
N ASP A 192 6.79 -2.74 1.98
CA ASP A 192 5.92 -1.77 2.67
C ASP A 192 4.42 -1.93 2.29
N SER A 193 4.14 -2.12 1.01
CA SER A 193 2.80 -2.29 0.47
C SER A 193 2.17 -3.60 0.94
N GLU A 194 2.99 -4.63 1.10
CA GLU A 194 2.56 -5.96 1.56
C GLU A 194 2.37 -5.96 3.08
N LEU A 195 3.25 -5.26 3.82
CA LEU A 195 3.06 -5.02 5.25
C LEU A 195 1.75 -4.28 5.55
N THR A 196 1.30 -3.40 4.65
CA THR A 196 0.01 -2.72 4.78
C THR A 196 -1.18 -3.70 4.78
N LEU A 197 -1.05 -4.84 4.12
CA LEU A 197 -2.09 -5.87 4.01
C LEU A 197 -1.78 -7.12 4.84
N VAL A 198 -0.74 -7.08 5.69
CA VAL A 198 -0.20 -8.26 6.37
C VAL A 198 -1.21 -8.99 7.25
N LEU A 199 -2.16 -8.25 7.83
CA LEU A 199 -3.24 -8.78 8.68
C LEU A 199 -4.47 -9.23 7.89
N MET A 200 -4.50 -9.00 6.58
CA MET A 200 -5.58 -9.52 5.76
C MET A 200 -5.33 -10.98 5.40
N PRO A 201 -6.34 -11.85 5.53
CA PRO A 201 -6.16 -13.28 5.33
C PRO A 201 -5.86 -13.63 3.86
N ASP A 202 -6.49 -12.94 2.90
CA ASP A 202 -6.36 -13.26 1.47
C ASP A 202 -6.48 -12.02 0.57
N TYR A 203 -5.49 -11.82 -0.30
CA TYR A 203 -5.57 -10.89 -1.44
C TYR A 203 -4.78 -11.45 -2.63
N GLY A 204 -5.19 -11.06 -3.84
CA GLY A 204 -4.49 -11.52 -5.04
C GLY A 204 -3.09 -10.88 -5.14
N LEU A 205 -2.09 -11.63 -5.57
CA LEU A 205 -0.74 -11.06 -5.74
C LEU A 205 -0.56 -10.31 -7.06
N ALA A 206 -1.39 -10.58 -8.05
CA ALA A 206 -1.20 -10.08 -9.40
C ALA A 206 -1.79 -8.68 -9.60
N GLY A 207 -0.96 -7.80 -10.17
CA GLY A 207 -1.35 -6.50 -10.68
C GLY A 207 -1.51 -5.43 -9.60
N TRP A 208 -1.98 -4.26 -10.03
CA TRP A 208 -2.29 -3.18 -9.10
C TRP A 208 -3.61 -3.48 -8.38
N GLN A 209 -3.59 -3.43 -7.05
CA GLN A 209 -4.77 -3.59 -6.23
C GLN A 209 -5.03 -2.34 -5.38
N PRO A 210 -6.28 -1.90 -5.25
CA PRO A 210 -6.61 -0.84 -4.31
C PRO A 210 -6.42 -1.37 -2.87
N ASN A 211 -5.81 -0.58 -1.99
CA ASN A 211 -5.81 -0.89 -0.56
C ASN A 211 -7.28 -0.98 -0.09
N PRO A 212 -7.75 -2.16 0.35
CA PRO A 212 -9.15 -2.38 0.66
C PRO A 212 -9.58 -1.74 1.98
N GLU A 213 -8.63 -1.52 2.90
CA GLU A 213 -8.88 -0.81 4.16
C GLU A 213 -8.87 0.71 4.00
N PHE A 214 -8.45 1.22 2.84
CA PHE A 214 -8.62 2.64 2.55
C PHE A 214 -10.11 3.00 2.54
N ILE A 215 -10.49 4.05 3.27
CA ILE A 215 -11.89 4.42 3.56
C ILE A 215 -12.74 4.50 2.28
N TYR A 216 -12.16 4.97 1.17
CA TYR A 216 -12.86 5.10 -0.11
C TYR A 216 -13.02 3.77 -0.88
N ASN A 217 -12.22 2.76 -0.56
CA ASN A 217 -12.25 1.44 -1.19
C ASN A 217 -13.05 0.41 -0.39
N ARG A 218 -13.20 0.60 0.92
CA ARG A 218 -13.87 -0.35 1.84
C ARG A 218 -15.26 -0.78 1.36
N LYS A 219 -16.10 0.16 0.90
CA LYS A 219 -17.45 -0.14 0.38
C LYS A 219 -17.43 -0.96 -0.92
N LYS A 220 -16.42 -0.76 -1.77
CA LYS A 220 -16.28 -1.41 -3.08
C LYS A 220 -15.67 -2.81 -2.95
N VAL A 221 -14.82 -3.03 -1.96
CA VAL A 221 -14.17 -4.32 -1.73
C VAL A 221 -15.07 -5.27 -0.95
N LEU A 222 -15.76 -4.80 0.09
CA LEU A 222 -16.70 -5.64 0.85
C LEU A 222 -17.87 -6.18 0.02
N SER A 223 -18.31 -5.45 -1.01
CA SER A 223 -19.31 -5.95 -1.95
C SER A 223 -18.76 -7.05 -2.86
N HIS A 224 -17.48 -6.98 -3.25
CA HIS A 224 -16.82 -8.01 -4.06
C HIS A 224 -16.60 -9.31 -3.28
N PHE A 225 -16.16 -9.23 -2.03
CA PHE A 225 -15.97 -10.42 -1.17
C PHE A 225 -17.28 -11.13 -0.81
N LYS A 226 -18.38 -10.39 -0.60
CA LYS A 226 -19.71 -11.00 -0.37
C LYS A 226 -20.21 -11.87 -1.52
N TRP A 227 -19.86 -11.53 -2.77
CA TRP A 227 -20.21 -12.32 -3.94
C TRP A 227 -19.38 -13.59 -4.07
N VAL A 228 -18.09 -13.56 -3.70
CA VAL A 228 -17.19 -14.72 -3.77
C VAL A 228 -17.55 -15.77 -2.71
N ASN A 229 -17.93 -15.35 -1.50
CA ASN A 229 -18.35 -16.25 -0.42
C ASN A 229 -19.78 -16.81 -0.58
N GLN A 230 -20.55 -16.37 -1.59
CA GLN A 230 -21.85 -16.95 -1.96
C GLN A 230 -21.74 -18.01 -3.06
N LEU A 231 -20.54 -18.22 -3.59
CA LEU A 231 -20.24 -19.18 -4.67
C LEU A 231 -19.50 -20.44 -4.17
N TYR A 232 -19.38 -20.60 -2.85
CA TYR A 232 -18.86 -21.79 -2.17
C TYR A 232 -19.82 -22.22 -1.05
#